data_AF-A0A9X3P7A5-F1
#
_entry.id   AF-A0A9X3P7A5-F1
#
_cell.length_a   1.000
_cell.length_b   1.000
_cell.length_c   1.000
_cell.angle_alpha   90.00
_cell.angle_beta   90.00
_cell.angle_gamma   90.00
#
_symmetry.space_group_name_H-M   'P 1'
#
loop_
_entity.id
_entity.type
_entity.pdbx_description
1 polymer ?
#
loop_
_entity_poly.entity_id
_entity_poly.type
_entity_poly.pdbx_seq_one_letter_code
_entity_poly.pdbx_strand_id
1 'polypeptide(L)' 'MALILWILAVLLVIYGIFMIFRGQVLLGIVVIIVGLLVGPGGVSVFT' A
#
# COMPACT_ATOMS: atom_id res chain seq x y z
N MET A 1 11.32 11.19 -9.36
CA MET A 1 10.68 11.17 -8.03
C MET A 1 9.47 10.23 -7.94
N ALA A 2 8.67 10.02 -9.00
CA ALA A 2 7.50 9.12 -9.00
C ALA A 2 7.78 7.62 -8.72
N LEU A 3 8.93 7.10 -9.17
CA LEU A 3 9.28 5.67 -9.04
C LEU A 3 9.61 5.27 -7.58
N ILE A 4 10.13 6.19 -6.77
CA ILE A 4 10.46 5.92 -5.36
C ILE A 4 9.18 5.76 -4.52
N LEU A 5 8.18 6.62 -4.75
CA LEU A 5 6.87 6.51 -4.09
C LEU A 5 6.13 5.23 -4.51
N TRP A 6 6.33 4.79 -5.76
CA TRP A 6 5.82 3.52 -6.26
C TRP A 6 6.33 2.32 -5.46
N ILE A 7 7.64 2.25 -5.28
CA ILE A 7 8.29 1.15 -4.56
C ILE A 7 7.82 1.14 -3.10
N LEU A 8 7.71 2.31 -2.46
CA LEU A 8 7.21 2.42 -1.10
C LEU A 8 5.74 1.96 -0.97
N ALA A 9 4.89 2.29 -1.95
CA ALA A 9 3.51 1.85 -1.96
C ALA A 9 3.38 0.32 -2.07
N VAL A 10 4.18 -0.31 -2.94
CA VAL A 10 4.24 -1.78 -3.08
C VAL A 10 4.66 -2.43 -1.76
N LEU A 11 5.67 -1.89 -1.09
CA LEU A 11 6.11 -2.39 0.21
C LEU A 11 5.03 -2.28 1.29
N LEU A 12 4.25 -1.19 1.27
CA LEU A 12 3.18 -0.97 2.23
C LEU A 12 2.02 -1.98 2.05
N VAL A 13 1.68 -2.31 0.80
CA VAL A 13 0.69 -3.36 0.49
C VAL A 13 1.20 -4.74 0.93
N ILE A 14 2.46 -5.08 0.66
CA ILE A 14 3.08 -6.34 1.11
C ILE A 14 3.08 -6.44 2.64
N TYR A 15 3.36 -5.33 3.33
CA TYR A 15 3.33 -5.26 4.79
C TYR A 15 1.92 -5.48 5.34
N GLY A 16 0.90 -4.88 4.70
CA GLY A 16 -0.50 -5.10 5.07
C GLY A 16 -0.95 -6.56 4.90
N ILE A 17 -0.49 -7.23 3.84
CA ILE A 17 -0.70 -8.68 3.66
C ILE A 17 -0.05 -9.48 4.79
N PHE A 18 1.20 -9.18 5.14
CA PHE A 18 1.89 -9.83 6.26
C PHE A 18 1.19 -9.61 7.61
N MET A 19 0.60 -8.43 7.84
CA MET A 19 -0.19 -8.17 9.05
C MET A 19 -1.43 -9.07 9.15
N ILE A 20 -2.11 -9.33 8.03
CA ILE A 20 -3.24 -10.27 7.99
C ILE A 20 -2.78 -11.68 8.37
N PHE A 21 -1.65 -12.15 7.81
CA PHE A 21 -1.07 -13.44 8.17
C PHE A 21 -0.66 -13.55 9.64
N ARG A 22 -0.36 -12.43 10.31
CA ARG A 22 -0.03 -12.36 11.74
C ARG A 22 -1.27 -12.26 12.65
N GLY A 23 -2.49 -12.36 12.10
CA GLY A 23 -3.74 -12.26 12.84
C GLY A 23 -4.20 -10.82 13.12
N GLN A 24 -3.46 -9.81 12.64
CA GLN A 24 -3.82 -8.39 12.75
C GLN A 24 -4.69 -7.97 11.56
N VAL A 25 -5.79 -8.70 11.34
CA VAL A 25 -6.60 -8.60 10.12
C VAL A 25 -7.11 -7.17 9.89
N LEU A 26 -7.63 -6.50 10.93
CA LEU A 26 -8.18 -5.16 10.81
C LEU A 26 -7.12 -4.12 10.40
N LEU A 27 -5.96 -4.14 11.06
CA LEU A 27 -4.85 -3.22 10.76
C LEU A 27 -4.24 -3.52 9.39
N GLY A 28 -4.11 -4.80 9.02
CA GLY A 28 -3.61 -5.20 7.70
C GLY A 28 -4.49 -4.69 6.56
N ILE A 29 -5.82 -4.77 6.71
CA ILE A 29 -6.76 -4.20 5.73
C ILE A 29 -6.60 -2.69 5.62
N VAL A 30 -6.53 -1.97 6.76
CA VAL A 30 -6.34 -0.51 6.77
C VAL A 30 -5.03 -0.13 6.06
N VAL A 31 -3.94 -0.84 6.34
CA VAL A 31 -2.64 -0.60 5.70
C VAL A 31 -2.70 -0.88 4.20
N ILE A 32 -3.39 -1.94 3.75
CA ILE A 32 -3.56 -2.22 2.32
C ILE A 32 -4.30 -1.07 1.62
N ILE A 33 -5.37 -0.54 2.23
CA ILE A 33 -6.11 0.60 1.69
C ILE A 33 -5.20 1.83 1.60
N VAL A 34 -4.43 2.12 2.64
CA VAL A 34 -3.45 3.23 2.62
C VAL A 34 -2.40 3.00 1.52
N GLY A 35 -1.91 1.78 1.33
CA GLY A 35 -0.93 1.44 0.29
C GLY A 35 -1.47 1.62 -1.13
N LEU A 36 -2.74 1.28 -1.35
CA LEU A 36 -3.43 1.50 -2.62
C LEU A 36 -3.69 2.99 -2.90
N LEU A 37 -3.95 3.79 -1.87
CA LEU A 37 -4.10 5.25 -1.98
C LEU A 37 -2.75 5.97 -2.21
N VAL A 38 -1.65 5.39 -1.74
CA VAL A 38 -0.29 5.94 -1.86
C VAL A 38 0.40 5.52 -3.18
N GLY A 39 0.05 4.35 -3.74
CA GLY A 39 0.56 3.88 -5.04
C GLY A 39 -0.19 4.48 -6.24
N PRO A 40 0.31 4.33 -7.48
CA PRO A 40 -0.31 4.91 -8.68
C PRO A 40 -1.50 4.08 -9.21
N GLY A 41 -2.04 3.18 -8.38
CA GLY A 41 -3.27 2.44 -8.70
C GLY A 41 -4.54 3.26 -8.45
N GLY A 42 -4.44 4.46 -7.87
CA GLY A 42 -5.58 5.33 -7.56
C GLY A 42 -5.40 6.73 -8.12
N VAL A 43 -5.67 6.89 -9.43
CA VAL A 43 -5.47 8.08 -10.28
C VAL A 43 -4.02 8.46 -10.59
N SER A 44 -3.72 8.51 -11.88
CA SER A 44 -2.61 9.25 -12.47
C SER A 44 -2.68 10.73 -12.08
N VAL A 45 -2.29 11.07 -10.85
CA VAL A 45 -2.15 12.47 -10.37
C VAL A 45 -0.89 13.14 -10.99
N PHE A 46 -0.22 12.46 -11.91
CA PHE A 46 0.95 12.94 -12.64
C PHE A 46 0.81 12.70 -14.15
N THR A 47 -0.24 13.23 -14.79
CA THR A 47 -0.09 13.72 -16.16
C THR A 47 0.34 15.18 -16.14
#